data_AF-A0A959KWZ3-F1
#
_entry.id   AF-A0A959KWZ3-F1
#
_cell.length_a   1.000
_cell.length_b   1.000
_cell.length_c   1.000
_cell.angle_alpha   90.00
_cell.angle_beta   90.00
_cell.angle_gamma   90.00
#
_symmetry.space_group_name_H-M   'P 1'
#
loop_
_entity.id
_entity.type
_entity.pdbx_description
1 polymer ?
#
loop_
_entity_poly.entity_id
_entity_poly.type
_entity_poly.pdbx_seq_one_letter_code
_entity_poly.pdbx_strand_id
1 'polypeptide(L)'
;MIKELNDGKGFILQDIKQEKITPAQLEEMKEKAGSYEALFSRRAMKYRAMGLHEKKLTEKDYRQLILDEYTFLSRPVIFIGGQIFVGNSKKTVTAAKSALGIGV
;
A
#
# COMPACT_ATOMS: atom_id res chain seq x y z
N MET A 1 -11.13 -5.96 1.97
CA MET A 1 -9.98 -6.60 1.30
C MET A 1 -9.47 -7.81 2.08
N ILE A 2 -8.65 -7.71 3.14
CA ILE A 2 -8.11 -8.94 3.82
C ILE A 2 -9.21 -9.92 4.25
N LYS A 3 -10.27 -9.42 4.92
CA LYS A 3 -11.46 -10.23 5.28
C LYS A 3 -12.16 -10.88 4.09
N GLU A 4 -12.04 -10.28 2.91
CA GLU A 4 -12.65 -10.76 1.68
C GLU A 4 -11.76 -11.70 0.87
N LEU A 5 -10.48 -11.83 1.27
CA LEU A 5 -9.49 -12.72 0.68
C LEU A 5 -9.15 -13.82 1.68
N ASN A 6 -10.19 -14.50 2.20
CA ASN A 6 -10.07 -15.61 3.15
C ASN A 6 -9.27 -15.26 4.43
N ASP A 7 -9.48 -14.05 4.98
CA ASP A 7 -8.74 -13.51 6.13
C ASP A 7 -7.21 -13.52 5.97
N GLY A 8 -6.71 -13.50 4.73
CA GLY A 8 -5.27 -13.56 4.46
C GLY A 8 -4.66 -14.95 4.64
N LYS A 9 -5.47 -16.01 4.77
CA LYS A 9 -4.96 -17.39 4.77
C LYS A 9 -4.25 -17.70 3.44
N GLY A 10 -3.03 -18.21 3.53
CA GLY A 10 -2.17 -18.46 2.37
C GLY A 10 -1.32 -17.26 1.93
N PHE A 11 -1.41 -16.13 2.64
CA PHE A 11 -0.54 -14.98 2.45
C PHE A 11 0.51 -14.88 3.56
N ILE A 12 1.65 -14.30 3.22
CA ILE A 12 2.63 -13.85 4.20
C ILE A 12 2.17 -12.46 4.67
N LEU A 13 1.90 -12.32 5.97
CA LEU A 13 1.47 -11.07 6.57
C LEU A 13 2.68 -10.36 7.20
N GLN A 14 2.88 -9.11 6.82
CA GLN A 14 3.87 -8.22 7.44
C GLN A 14 3.14 -7.11 8.19
N ASP A 15 3.35 -7.01 9.50
CA ASP A 15 2.88 -5.86 10.28
C ASP A 15 3.93 -4.74 10.23
N ILE A 16 3.70 -3.78 9.32
CA ILE A 16 4.61 -2.64 9.14
C ILE A 16 4.74 -1.70 10.35
N LYS A 17 3.90 -1.87 11.39
CA LYS A 17 4.10 -1.18 12.68
C LYS A 17 5.26 -1.77 13.46
N GLN A 18 5.42 -3.08 13.43
CA GLN A 18 6.45 -3.81 14.15
C GLN A 18 7.68 -4.03 13.28
N GLU A 19 7.45 -4.50 12.05
CA GLU A 19 8.47 -4.79 11.06
C GLU A 19 8.39 -3.78 9.91
N LYS A 20 9.11 -2.67 10.07
CA LYS A 20 9.11 -1.57 9.09
C LYS A 20 9.44 -2.08 7.68
N ILE A 21 8.82 -1.44 6.69
CA ILE A 21 9.13 -1.69 5.29
C ILE A 21 10.58 -1.30 4.99
N THR A 22 11.27 -2.14 4.22
CA THR A 22 12.62 -1.83 3.76
C THR A 22 12.60 -0.98 2.48
N PRO A 23 13.64 -0.19 2.20
CA PRO A 23 13.74 0.56 0.94
C PRO A 23 13.62 -0.34 -0.30
N ALA A 24 14.17 -1.55 -0.26
CA ALA A 24 14.10 -2.51 -1.37
C ALA A 24 12.65 -2.99 -1.61
N GLN A 25 11.91 -3.33 -0.55
CA GLN A 25 10.49 -3.69 -0.68
C GLN A 25 9.66 -2.54 -1.22
N LEU A 26 9.91 -1.31 -0.78
CA LEU A 26 9.19 -0.14 -1.25
C LEU A 26 9.46 0.12 -2.75
N GLU A 27 10.69 -0.13 -3.20
CA GLU A 27 11.08 -0.01 -4.60
C GLU A 27 10.37 -1.06 -5.48
N GLU A 28 10.31 -2.32 -5.03
CA GLU A 28 9.53 -3.38 -5.69
C GLU A 28 8.04 -3.01 -5.76
N MET A 29 7.47 -2.49 -4.68
CA MET A 29 6.08 -2.00 -4.68
C MET A 29 5.88 -0.91 -5.73
N LYS A 30 6.84 0.02 -5.86
CA LYS A 30 6.77 1.11 -6.83
C LYS A 30 6.87 0.60 -8.26
N GLU A 31 7.69 -0.39 -8.55
CA GLU A 31 7.79 -0.98 -9.89
C GLU A 31 6.45 -1.58 -10.33
N LYS A 32 5.71 -2.19 -9.40
CA LYS A 32 4.40 -2.78 -9.68
C LYS A 32 3.25 -1.77 -9.66
N ALA A 33 3.29 -0.78 -8.78
CA ALA A 33 2.23 0.22 -8.61
C ALA A 33 2.38 1.42 -9.57
N GLY A 34 3.56 1.60 -10.15
CA GLY A 34 3.91 2.68 -11.07
C GLY A 34 4.61 3.86 -10.40
N SER A 35 4.20 4.24 -9.19
CA SER A 35 4.78 5.37 -8.45
C SER A 35 4.70 5.21 -6.92
N TYR A 36 5.55 5.94 -6.19
CA TYR A 36 5.44 6.04 -4.72
C TYR A 36 4.17 6.81 -4.32
N GLU A 37 3.74 7.78 -5.12
CA GLU A 37 2.47 8.47 -4.91
C GLU A 37 1.27 7.49 -4.88
N ALA A 38 1.24 6.49 -5.77
CA ALA A 38 0.17 5.48 -5.80
C ALA A 38 0.12 4.63 -4.52
N LEU A 39 1.26 4.49 -3.84
CA LEU A 39 1.40 3.81 -2.55
C LEU A 39 1.14 4.72 -1.36
N PHE A 40 1.08 6.04 -1.56
CA PHE A 40 0.99 7.02 -0.48
C PHE A 40 -0.43 7.21 0.04
N SER A 41 -0.57 7.35 1.36
CA SER A 41 -1.83 7.57 2.05
C SER A 41 -1.99 9.02 2.49
N ARG A 42 -2.75 9.77 1.70
CA ARG A 42 -3.19 11.15 2.06
C ARG A 42 -4.20 11.21 3.20
N ARG A 43 -4.68 10.05 3.66
CA ARG A 43 -5.66 9.92 4.76
C ARG A 43 -5.02 9.83 6.14
N ALA A 44 -3.69 9.65 6.21
CA ALA A 44 -2.99 9.59 7.48
C ALA A 44 -3.19 10.90 8.27
N MET A 45 -3.46 10.82 9.58
CA MET A 45 -3.62 12.02 10.43
C MET A 45 -2.37 12.92 10.36
N LYS A 46 -1.19 12.30 10.28
CA LYS A 46 0.10 12.99 10.12
C LYS A 46 0.19 13.80 8.83
N TYR A 47 -0.55 13.46 7.77
CA TYR A 47 -0.54 14.20 6.51
C TYR A 47 -1.00 15.64 6.69
N ARG A 48 -2.08 15.83 7.46
CA ARG A 48 -2.60 17.17 7.78
C ARG A 48 -1.77 17.83 8.87
N ALA A 49 -1.44 17.09 9.94
CA ALA A 49 -0.68 17.64 11.06
C ALA A 49 0.72 18.16 10.67
N MET A 50 1.36 17.56 9.66
CA MET A 50 2.64 18.01 9.12
C MET A 50 2.52 19.06 8.01
N GLY A 51 1.32 19.54 7.70
CA GLY A 51 1.09 20.52 6.63
C GLY A 51 1.38 20.01 5.21
N LEU A 52 1.47 18.68 5.03
CA LEU A 52 1.84 18.09 3.73
C LEU A 52 0.77 18.29 2.66
N HIS A 53 -0.49 18.47 3.08
CA HIS A 53 -1.62 18.79 2.21
C HIS A 53 -1.51 20.13 1.47
N GLU A 54 -0.69 21.06 1.96
CA GLU A 54 -0.45 22.36 1.33
C GLU A 54 0.84 22.39 0.50
N LYS A 55 1.61 21.29 0.52
CA LYS A 55 2.89 21.18 -0.19
C LYS A 55 2.72 20.43 -1.49
N LYS A 56 3.47 20.83 -2.51
CA LYS A 56 3.68 20.01 -3.71
C LYS A 56 4.76 18.99 -3.40
N LEU A 57 4.34 17.74 -3.18
CA LEU A 57 5.24 16.62 -2.93
C LEU A 57 5.71 16.02 -4.25
N THR A 58 7.01 15.71 -4.32
CA THR A 58 7.62 14.99 -5.43
C THR A 58 7.66 13.49 -5.16
N GLU A 59 8.00 12.73 -6.19
CA GLU A 59 8.15 11.27 -6.10
C GLU A 59 9.21 10.85 -5.05
N LYS A 60 10.28 11.64 -4.88
CA LYS A 60 11.29 11.41 -3.84
C LYS A 60 10.73 11.68 -2.44
N ASP A 61 9.90 12.71 -2.28
CA ASP A 61 9.28 13.04 -1.00
C ASP A 61 8.33 11.93 -0.55
N TYR A 62 7.51 11.40 -1.46
CA TYR A 62 6.63 10.27 -1.15
C TYR A 62 7.42 9.05 -0.67
N ARG A 63 8.51 8.69 -1.35
CA ARG A 63 9.40 7.60 -0.92
C ARG A 63 9.90 7.82 0.50
N GLN A 64 10.47 9.00 0.76
CA GLN A 64 11.06 9.32 2.07
C GLN A 64 10.01 9.30 3.17
N LEU A 65 8.86 9.93 2.95
CA LEU A 65 7.77 9.97 3.91
C LEU A 65 7.26 8.56 4.27
N ILE A 66 7.13 7.67 3.29
CA ILE A 66 6.69 6.28 3.52
C ILE A 66 7.70 5.51 4.39
N LEU A 67 9.01 5.71 4.15
CA LEU A 67 10.07 5.05 4.92
C LEU A 67 10.19 5.59 6.35
N ASP A 68 10.07 6.91 6.50
CA ASP A 68 10.16 7.57 7.80
C ASP A 68 8.94 7.24 8.67
N GLU A 69 7.76 7.20 8.05
CA GLU A 69 6.49 7.08 8.74
C GLU A 69 5.56 6.10 8.00
N TYR A 70 5.52 4.86 8.50
CA TYR A 70 4.72 3.76 7.96
C TYR A 70 3.24 4.09 7.80
N THR A 71 2.69 5.06 8.56
CA THR A 71 1.28 5.45 8.40
C THR A 71 0.97 6.07 7.05
N PHE A 72 1.99 6.58 6.35
CA PHE A 72 1.87 7.09 5.00
C PHE A 72 1.82 6.00 3.93
N LEU A 73 2.07 4.73 4.24
CA LEU A 73 1.79 3.66 3.30
C LEU A 73 0.28 3.36 3.27
N SER A 74 -0.30 3.36 2.08
CA SER A 74 -1.69 2.96 1.84
C SER A 74 -1.87 1.49 2.20
N ARG A 75 -2.89 1.19 3.00
CA ARG A 75 -3.11 -0.17 3.54
C ARG A 75 -4.53 -0.66 3.23
N PRO A 76 -4.70 -1.96 2.96
CA PRO A 76 -3.66 -2.99 2.84
C PRO A 76 -2.91 -2.91 1.50
N VAL A 77 -1.69 -3.45 1.44
CA VAL A 77 -0.94 -3.73 0.20
C VAL A 77 -0.86 -5.24 0.06
N ILE A 78 -1.21 -5.78 -1.10
CA ILE A 78 -1.23 -7.22 -1.34
C ILE A 78 -0.58 -7.52 -2.68
N PHE A 79 0.23 -8.57 -2.73
CA PHE A 79 0.83 -9.10 -3.95
C PHE A 79 0.19 -10.44 -4.31
N ILE A 80 -0.29 -10.57 -5.55
CA ILE A 80 -0.89 -11.81 -6.08
C ILE A 80 -0.36 -12.00 -7.50
N GLY A 81 0.31 -13.13 -7.78
CA GLY A 81 0.75 -13.47 -9.14
C GLY A 81 1.63 -12.40 -9.82
N GLY A 82 2.42 -11.65 -9.05
CA GLY A 82 3.26 -10.56 -9.56
C GLY A 82 2.53 -9.23 -9.81
N GLN A 83 1.24 -9.13 -9.47
CA GLN A 83 0.45 -7.91 -9.45
C GLN A 83 0.33 -7.36 -8.02
N ILE A 84 0.22 -6.03 -7.90
CA ILE A 84 0.06 -5.34 -6.63
C ILE A 84 -1.33 -4.71 -6.51
N PHE A 85 -1.92 -4.83 -5.32
CA PHE A 85 -3.23 -4.29 -4.98
C PHE A 85 -3.10 -3.40 -3.75
N VAL A 86 -3.42 -2.12 -3.91
CA VAL A 86 -3.22 -1.09 -2.89
C VAL A 86 -4.56 -0.53 -2.42
N GLY A 87 -4.80 -0.60 -1.12
CA GLY A 87 -5.97 -0.06 -0.44
C GLY A 87 -7.22 -0.93 -0.54
N ASN A 88 -8.29 -0.49 0.12
CA ASN A 88 -9.55 -1.23 0.24
C ASN A 88 -10.67 -0.69 -0.66
N SER A 89 -10.33 -0.17 -1.84
CA SER A 89 -11.36 0.31 -2.77
C SER A 89 -12.14 -0.87 -3.34
N LYS A 90 -13.44 -0.69 -3.64
CA LYS A 90 -14.26 -1.76 -4.26
C LYS A 90 -13.60 -2.33 -5.51
N LYS A 91 -13.05 -1.46 -6.36
CA LYS A 91 -12.33 -1.84 -7.58
C LYS A 91 -11.10 -2.71 -7.26
N THR A 92 -10.28 -2.30 -6.30
CA THR A 92 -9.09 -3.05 -5.86
C THR A 92 -9.47 -4.43 -5.33
N VAL A 93 -10.50 -4.50 -4.50
CA VAL A 93 -10.95 -5.75 -3.89
C VAL A 93 -11.47 -6.72 -4.95
N THR A 94 -12.29 -6.26 -5.88
CA THR A 94 -12.80 -7.09 -6.99
C THR A 94 -11.64 -7.62 -7.83
N ALA A 95 -10.68 -6.77 -8.19
CA ALA A 95 -9.54 -7.20 -8.99
C ALA A 95 -8.65 -8.21 -8.26
N ALA A 96 -8.41 -8.02 -6.94
CA ALA A 96 -7.67 -8.97 -6.12
C ALA A 96 -8.39 -10.33 -6.00
N LYS A 97 -9.72 -10.32 -5.88
CA LYS A 97 -10.55 -11.54 -5.88
C LYS A 97 -10.43 -12.31 -7.20
N SER A 98 -10.54 -11.60 -8.33
CA SER A 98 -10.36 -12.20 -9.65
C SER A 98 -8.96 -12.79 -9.82
N ALA A 99 -7.91 -12.11 -9.34
CA ALA A 99 -6.54 -12.61 -9.39
C ALA A 99 -6.32 -13.89 -8.56
N LEU A 100 -7.09 -14.10 -7.49
CA LEU A 100 -7.08 -15.32 -6.68
C LEU A 100 -8.05 -16.41 -7.16
N GLY A 101 -8.89 -16.12 -8.16
CA GLY A 101 -9.96 -17.02 -8.58
C GLY A 101 -11.08 -17.19 -7.53
N ILE A 102 -11.22 -16.25 -6.60
CA ILE A 102 -12.26 -16.29 -5.56
C ILE A 102 -13.47 -15.48 -6.04
N GLY A 103 -14.59 -16.15 -6.32
CA GLY A 103 -15.86 -15.49 -6.65
C GLY A 103 -15.94 -14.98 -8.09
N VAL A 104 -15.72 -15.88 -9.05
CA VAL A 104 -16.30 -15.77 -10.41
C VAL A 104 -17.76 -16.19 -10.34
#